data_AF-A0A4Q2ZCS2-F1
#
_entry.id   AF-A0A4Q2ZCS2-F1
#
_cell.length_a   1.000
_cell.length_b   1.000
_cell.length_c   1.000
_cell.angle_alpha   90.00
_cell.angle_beta   90.00
_cell.angle_gamma   90.00
#
_symmetry.space_group_name_H-M   'P 1'
#
loop_
_entity.id
_entity.type
_entity.pdbx_description
1 polymer ?
#
loop_
_entity_poly.entity_id
_entity_poly.type
_entity_poly.pdbx_seq_one_letter_code
_entity_poly.pdbx_strand_id
1 'polypeptide(L)'
;ERLGDTDEAGASFVSITQSFNTTTSMGRLTLNVLLSFAQFEREVISERVRDKVAASKRKGMWMGGNCPLGYDIRDRKLIVNEVEAKTVRLMMERYLALGNVADLVAELRAQGITSKVHRNETGKVWGGQPVKASALYHLLQNPIFRGLIVHKGETHPGEHDPIVDEKLFDAVQQQLASNRLNRRNHVGARNVSLLAGMIRDGEGRRMTPSHSMRGDIRYRYYNSVNEEGGGPFPRPIRVTARNIEKAVVESFERLIADHAQLILIYPQHDREGFETADLIRTAGLLKGSIPTMAPSVQRGLFLDLGLTVIVHSDRIEAKIDHAALAERLGLGNNDQDQAPVELIIRTIQIRRGDDVKLKIEFDAPASSSRRDSRLLELIAKAHQAKRQLGLDGSPPDIASIADYQARNDLARLARFAFLSPDLTMAILEGSQPEDLSVRKLIRTPELPLDWKQQRHIIAAG
;
A
#
# COMPACT_ATOMS: atom_id res chain seq x y z
N GLU A 1 3.16 -50.77 14.30
CA GLU A 1 1.85 -50.24 14.74
C GLU A 1 2.00 -49.50 16.05
N ARG A 2 1.18 -48.48 16.30
CA ARG A 2 1.16 -47.78 17.58
C ARG A 2 0.32 -48.62 18.55
N LEU A 3 0.89 -49.00 19.69
CA LEU A 3 0.23 -49.79 20.75
C LEU A 3 -0.99 -49.10 21.40
N GLY A 4 -1.26 -47.83 21.08
CA GLY A 4 -2.47 -47.13 21.53
C GLY A 4 -3.74 -47.53 20.77
N ASP A 5 -3.60 -48.09 19.56
CA ASP A 5 -4.74 -48.39 18.68
C ASP A 5 -5.49 -49.68 19.08
N THR A 6 -4.94 -50.49 20.01
CA THR A 6 -5.54 -51.77 20.42
C THR A 6 -6.72 -51.60 21.39
N ASP A 7 -6.70 -50.56 22.23
CA ASP A 7 -7.81 -50.27 23.16
C ASP A 7 -9.04 -49.73 22.42
N GLU A 8 -8.87 -48.94 21.35
CA GLU A 8 -9.97 -48.50 20.46
C GLU A 8 -10.59 -49.67 19.67
N ALA A 9 -9.80 -50.71 19.37
CA ALA A 9 -10.25 -51.92 18.70
C ALA A 9 -10.78 -53.02 19.64
N GLY A 10 -10.82 -52.78 20.96
CA GLY A 10 -11.30 -53.74 21.96
C GLY A 10 -10.39 -54.94 22.19
N ALA A 11 -9.12 -54.87 21.81
CA ALA A 11 -8.14 -55.95 21.93
C ALA A 11 -7.18 -55.73 23.11
N SER A 12 -6.98 -56.76 23.94
CA SER A 12 -6.02 -56.73 25.04
C SER A 12 -4.62 -57.16 24.60
N PHE A 13 -3.59 -56.46 25.07
CA PHE A 13 -2.19 -56.77 24.78
C PHE A 13 -1.55 -57.41 26.01
N VAL A 14 -0.99 -58.62 25.83
CA VAL A 14 -0.25 -59.35 26.85
C VAL A 14 1.10 -59.74 26.28
N SER A 15 2.16 -59.24 26.90
CA SER A 15 3.52 -59.67 26.55
C SER A 15 3.85 -60.98 27.29
N ILE A 16 4.40 -61.96 26.58
CA ILE A 16 4.75 -63.29 27.15
C ILE A 16 6.08 -63.24 27.91
N THR A 17 6.96 -62.30 27.54
CA THR A 17 8.33 -62.19 28.09
C THR A 17 8.50 -61.04 29.08
N GLN A 18 7.50 -60.15 29.18
CA GLN A 18 7.51 -59.01 30.09
C GLN A 18 6.18 -58.97 30.85
N SER A 19 6.17 -58.52 32.10
CA SER A 19 4.98 -58.43 32.95
C SER A 19 4.04 -57.27 32.57
N PHE A 20 3.71 -57.15 31.29
CA PHE A 20 2.78 -56.15 30.76
C PHE A 20 1.45 -56.80 30.38
N ASN A 21 0.42 -56.49 31.16
CA ASN A 21 -0.95 -56.93 30.93
C ASN A 21 -1.89 -55.71 30.94
N THR A 22 -2.31 -55.24 29.77
CA THR A 22 -3.22 -54.09 29.64
C THR A 22 -4.66 -54.40 30.06
N THR A 23 -4.97 -55.63 30.43
CA THR A 23 -6.29 -56.01 30.97
C THR A 23 -6.49 -55.49 32.40
N THR A 24 -5.41 -55.21 33.14
CA THR A 24 -5.47 -54.68 34.51
C THR A 24 -5.27 -53.16 34.54
N SER A 25 -5.92 -52.45 35.46
CA SER A 25 -5.75 -50.99 35.61
C SER A 25 -4.30 -50.61 35.92
N MET A 26 -3.60 -51.43 36.71
CA MET A 26 -2.18 -51.23 37.04
C MET A 26 -1.27 -51.43 35.82
N GLY A 27 -1.57 -52.42 34.97
CA GLY A 27 -0.82 -52.67 33.74
C GLY A 27 -1.01 -51.57 32.68
N ARG A 28 -2.23 -51.03 32.54
CA ARG A 28 -2.50 -49.85 31.69
C ARG A 28 -1.76 -48.61 32.18
N LEU A 29 -1.79 -48.35 33.49
CA LEU A 29 -1.05 -47.25 34.09
C LEU A 29 0.46 -47.37 33.81
N THR A 30 1.04 -48.56 34.03
CA THR A 30 2.47 -48.81 33.81
C THR A 30 2.87 -48.63 32.35
N LEU A 31 2.04 -49.11 31.40
CA LEU A 31 2.28 -48.92 29.97
C LEU A 31 2.27 -47.45 29.57
N ASN A 32 1.28 -46.67 30.04
CA ASN A 32 1.20 -45.24 29.76
C ASN A 32 2.39 -44.47 30.31
N VAL A 33 2.89 -44.86 31.49
CA VAL A 33 4.11 -44.31 32.07
C VAL A 33 5.32 -44.61 31.19
N LEU A 34 5.49 -45.85 30.72
CA LEU A 34 6.59 -46.22 29.82
C LEU A 34 6.51 -45.53 28.46
N LEU A 35 5.30 -45.38 27.90
CA LEU A 35 5.11 -44.62 26.67
C LEU A 35 5.48 -43.15 26.85
N SER A 36 5.11 -42.56 27.99
CA SER A 36 5.50 -41.20 28.35
C SER A 36 7.02 -41.07 28.47
N PHE A 37 7.71 -42.07 29.06
CA PHE A 37 9.17 -42.09 29.10
C PHE A 37 9.81 -42.25 27.72
N ALA A 38 9.30 -43.12 26.87
CA ALA A 38 9.80 -43.29 25.51
C ALA A 38 9.59 -42.03 24.65
N GLN A 39 8.47 -41.32 24.86
CA GLN A 39 8.23 -40.03 24.24
C GLN A 39 9.20 -38.97 24.77
N PHE A 40 9.35 -38.87 26.10
CA PHE A 40 10.29 -37.96 26.75
C PHE A 40 11.73 -38.19 26.25
N GLU A 41 12.19 -39.44 26.18
CA GLU A 41 13.51 -39.78 25.68
C GLU A 41 13.69 -39.36 24.21
N ARG A 42 12.68 -39.58 23.36
CA ARG A 42 12.71 -39.12 21.96
C ARG A 42 12.83 -37.59 21.87
N GLU A 43 12.11 -36.87 22.72
CA GLU A 43 12.16 -35.40 22.78
C GLU A 43 13.54 -34.90 23.22
N VAL A 44 14.12 -35.50 24.26
CA VAL A 44 15.48 -35.19 24.76
C VAL A 44 16.55 -35.52 23.72
N ILE A 45 16.45 -36.66 23.03
CA ILE A 45 17.37 -37.01 21.94
C ILE A 45 17.26 -35.98 20.80
N SER A 46 16.03 -35.62 20.44
CA SER A 46 15.79 -34.64 19.37
C SER A 46 16.37 -33.27 19.72
N GLU A 47 16.27 -32.85 20.98
CA GLU A 47 16.90 -31.63 21.49
C GLU A 47 18.42 -31.70 21.40
N ARG A 48 19.03 -32.76 21.94
CA ARG A 48 20.49 -32.94 21.88
C ARG A 48 21.02 -33.02 20.45
N VAL A 49 20.29 -33.65 19.53
CA VAL A 49 20.65 -33.68 18.10
C VAL A 49 20.59 -32.28 17.51
N ARG A 50 19.56 -31.49 17.82
CA ARG A 50 19.45 -30.09 17.39
C ARG A 50 20.64 -29.27 17.88
N ASP A 51 21.06 -29.43 19.12
CA ASP A 51 22.21 -28.71 19.69
C ASP A 51 23.53 -29.10 19.04
N LYS A 52 23.73 -30.40 18.77
CA LYS A 52 24.90 -30.87 18.03
C LYS A 52 24.93 -30.34 16.60
N VAL A 53 23.78 -30.27 15.93
CA VAL A 53 23.66 -29.68 14.59
C VAL A 53 23.98 -28.19 14.64
N ALA A 54 23.45 -27.46 15.62
CA ALA A 54 23.75 -26.05 15.82
C ALA A 54 25.25 -25.82 16.06
N ALA A 55 25.86 -26.58 16.97
CA ALA A 55 27.30 -26.50 17.26
C ALA A 55 28.17 -26.82 16.03
N SER A 56 27.77 -27.80 15.23
CA SER A 56 28.51 -28.17 14.01
C SER A 56 28.37 -27.11 12.91
N LYS A 57 27.17 -26.51 12.74
CA LYS A 57 26.96 -25.39 11.82
C LYS A 57 27.74 -24.14 12.23
N ARG A 58 27.85 -23.86 13.53
CA ARG A 58 28.72 -22.77 14.04
C ARG A 58 30.20 -22.98 13.73
N LYS A 59 30.63 -24.24 13.66
CA LYS A 59 31.99 -24.62 13.22
C LYS A 59 32.18 -24.57 11.70
N GLY A 60 31.16 -24.16 10.94
CA GLY A 60 31.25 -24.07 9.48
C GLY A 60 31.04 -25.39 8.74
N MET A 61 30.62 -26.45 9.43
CA MET A 61 30.40 -27.76 8.81
C MET A 61 29.06 -27.84 8.08
N TRP A 62 29.05 -28.52 6.93
CA TRP A 62 27.81 -28.84 6.21
C TRP A 62 27.07 -30.01 6.88
N MET A 63 25.89 -29.73 7.43
CA MET A 63 25.10 -30.68 8.22
C MET A 63 23.98 -31.39 7.43
N GLY A 64 24.06 -31.41 6.10
CA GLY A 64 23.18 -32.17 5.21
C GLY A 64 22.07 -31.37 4.53
N GLY A 65 21.24 -32.07 3.77
CA GLY A 65 20.25 -31.51 2.84
C GLY A 65 20.65 -31.71 1.38
N ASN A 66 19.86 -31.17 0.46
CA ASN A 66 20.20 -31.21 -0.96
C ASN A 66 21.43 -30.35 -1.23
N CYS A 67 22.40 -30.90 -1.97
CA CYS A 67 23.59 -30.16 -2.37
C CYS A 67 23.20 -28.95 -3.23
N PRO A 68 23.62 -27.72 -2.87
CA PRO A 68 23.36 -26.54 -3.68
C PRO A 68 24.03 -26.63 -5.06
N LEU A 69 23.41 -26.02 -6.08
CA LEU A 69 24.02 -25.84 -7.40
C LEU A 69 25.35 -25.08 -7.26
N GLY A 70 26.43 -25.55 -7.88
CA GLY A 70 27.76 -24.94 -7.77
C GLY A 70 28.72 -25.68 -6.85
N TYR A 71 28.22 -26.65 -6.08
CA TYR A 71 29.02 -27.46 -5.17
C TYR A 71 28.75 -28.95 -5.39
N ASP A 72 29.70 -29.78 -4.93
CA ASP A 72 29.54 -31.22 -4.74
C ASP A 72 29.86 -31.57 -3.27
N ILE A 73 29.26 -32.66 -2.77
CA ILE A 73 29.50 -33.13 -1.40
C ILE A 73 30.59 -34.20 -1.44
N ARG A 74 31.71 -33.98 -0.73
CA ARG A 74 32.71 -35.02 -0.42
C ARG A 74 33.07 -34.93 1.06
N ASP A 75 33.10 -36.06 1.76
CA ASP A 75 33.45 -36.14 3.19
C ASP A 75 32.68 -35.15 4.08
N ARG A 76 31.39 -34.95 3.78
CA ARG A 76 30.50 -33.98 4.44
C ARG A 76 30.96 -32.51 4.33
N LYS A 77 31.80 -32.20 3.35
CA LYS A 77 32.20 -30.83 2.96
C LYS A 77 31.65 -30.49 1.58
N LEU A 78 31.39 -29.21 1.38
CA LEU A 78 31.03 -28.68 0.06
C LEU A 78 32.32 -28.31 -0.66
N ILE A 79 32.52 -28.88 -1.85
CA ILE A 79 33.65 -28.59 -2.72
C ILE A 79 33.11 -27.92 -3.97
N VAL A 80 33.77 -26.86 -4.43
CA VAL A 80 33.35 -26.11 -5.61
C VAL A 80 33.36 -26.99 -6.85
N ASN A 81 32.25 -27.00 -7.57
CA ASN A 81 32.17 -27.56 -8.91
C ASN A 81 32.21 -26.39 -9.90
N GLU A 82 33.36 -26.16 -10.54
CA GLU A 82 33.56 -24.96 -11.39
C GLU A 82 32.58 -24.84 -12.57
N VAL A 83 32.08 -25.95 -13.11
CA VAL A 83 31.10 -25.91 -14.22
C VAL A 83 29.77 -25.35 -13.71
N GLU A 84 29.28 -25.88 -12.59
CA GLU A 84 28.06 -25.39 -11.98
C GLU A 84 28.24 -24.00 -11.34
N ALA A 85 29.42 -23.71 -10.79
CA ALA A 85 29.73 -22.42 -10.18
C ALA A 85 29.67 -21.29 -11.22
N LYS A 86 30.18 -21.52 -12.44
CA LYS A 86 30.00 -20.59 -13.57
C LYS A 86 28.53 -20.32 -13.87
N THR A 87 27.68 -21.34 -13.76
CA THR A 87 26.23 -21.20 -13.97
C THR A 87 25.61 -20.32 -12.88
N VAL A 88 26.03 -20.47 -11.62
CA VAL A 88 25.57 -19.61 -10.52
C VAL A 88 26.01 -18.16 -10.72
N ARG A 89 27.28 -17.92 -11.08
CA ARG A 89 27.79 -16.57 -11.40
C ARG A 89 27.00 -15.93 -12.54
N LEU A 90 26.78 -16.68 -13.63
CA LEU A 90 25.96 -16.25 -14.76
C LEU A 90 24.54 -15.87 -14.31
N MET A 91 23.87 -16.68 -13.50
CA MET A 91 22.51 -16.37 -13.01
C MET A 91 22.48 -15.05 -12.22
N MET A 92 23.48 -14.80 -11.37
CA MET A 92 23.57 -13.57 -10.58
C MET A 92 23.87 -12.34 -11.46
N GLU A 93 24.82 -12.45 -12.39
CA GLU A 93 25.17 -11.37 -13.33
C GLU A 93 24.01 -11.02 -14.27
N ARG A 94 23.32 -12.04 -14.82
CA ARG A 94 22.13 -11.83 -15.66
C ARG A 94 20.97 -11.24 -14.87
N TYR A 95 20.80 -11.62 -13.60
CA TYR A 95 19.81 -10.95 -12.74
C TYR A 95 20.13 -9.46 -12.60
N LEU A 96 21.40 -9.09 -12.37
CA LEU A 96 21.81 -7.68 -12.30
C LEU A 96 21.50 -6.91 -13.58
N ALA A 97 21.78 -7.53 -14.74
CA ALA A 97 21.52 -6.93 -16.04
C ALA A 97 20.03 -6.77 -16.38
N LEU A 98 19.20 -7.77 -16.05
CA LEU A 98 17.77 -7.77 -16.36
C LEU A 98 16.94 -6.97 -15.34
N GLY A 99 17.35 -6.99 -14.08
CA GLY A 99 16.64 -6.36 -12.96
C GLY A 99 15.33 -7.02 -12.55
N ASN A 100 14.96 -8.16 -13.15
CA ASN A 100 13.71 -8.87 -12.85
C ASN A 100 13.89 -10.39 -12.90
N VAL A 101 13.39 -11.08 -11.85
CA VAL A 101 13.46 -12.54 -11.73
C VAL A 101 12.59 -13.24 -12.79
N ALA A 102 11.47 -12.66 -13.19
CA ALA A 102 10.62 -13.27 -14.21
C ALA A 102 11.30 -13.32 -15.59
N ASP A 103 12.00 -12.23 -15.95
CA ASP A 103 12.76 -12.15 -17.20
C ASP A 103 13.95 -13.11 -17.16
N LEU A 104 14.62 -13.24 -16.01
CA LEU A 104 15.68 -14.23 -15.84
C LEU A 104 15.16 -15.67 -15.99
N VAL A 105 13.99 -16.01 -15.42
CA VAL A 105 13.38 -17.33 -15.63
C VAL A 105 13.08 -17.59 -17.11
N ALA A 106 12.60 -16.59 -17.85
CA ALA A 106 12.35 -16.71 -19.27
C ALA A 106 13.64 -16.95 -20.06
N GLU A 107 14.70 -16.20 -19.75
CA GLU A 107 16.02 -16.36 -20.37
C GLU A 107 16.65 -17.73 -20.08
N LEU A 108 16.67 -18.15 -18.81
CA LEU A 108 17.21 -19.46 -18.41
C LEU A 108 16.45 -20.61 -19.08
N ARG A 109 15.12 -20.47 -19.24
CA ARG A 109 14.30 -21.44 -19.96
C ARG A 109 14.66 -21.48 -21.46
N ALA A 110 14.88 -20.32 -22.09
CA ALA A 110 15.28 -20.25 -23.49
C ALA A 110 16.67 -20.87 -23.74
N GLN A 111 17.58 -20.74 -22.76
CA GLN A 111 18.92 -21.35 -22.80
C GLN A 111 18.95 -22.83 -22.37
N GLY A 112 17.81 -23.41 -21.96
CA GLY A 112 17.73 -24.79 -21.51
C GLY A 112 18.41 -25.08 -20.17
N ILE A 113 18.65 -24.05 -19.35
CA ILE A 113 19.33 -24.19 -18.05
C ILE A 113 18.34 -24.76 -17.02
N THR A 114 18.74 -25.85 -16.37
CA THR A 114 17.92 -26.59 -15.39
C THR A 114 18.50 -26.54 -13.98
N SER A 115 17.72 -26.99 -12.99
CA SER A 115 18.21 -27.21 -11.63
C SER A 115 19.24 -28.35 -11.57
N LYS A 116 20.08 -28.35 -10.52
CA LYS A 116 21.05 -29.44 -10.26
C LYS A 116 20.33 -30.79 -10.26
N VAL A 117 20.95 -31.77 -10.91
CA VAL A 117 20.50 -33.17 -10.90
C VAL A 117 21.14 -33.85 -9.70
N HIS A 118 20.31 -34.44 -8.84
CA HIS A 118 20.74 -35.21 -7.68
C HIS A 118 20.48 -36.68 -7.94
N ARG A 119 21.39 -37.54 -7.47
CA ARG A 119 21.27 -39.00 -7.54
C ARG A 119 21.64 -39.56 -6.18
N ASN A 120 20.81 -40.47 -5.65
CA ASN A 120 21.15 -41.20 -4.44
C ASN A 120 21.85 -42.53 -4.76
N GLU A 121 22.36 -43.19 -3.73
CA GLU A 121 23.03 -44.49 -3.81
C GLU A 121 22.12 -45.60 -4.38
N THR A 122 20.80 -45.50 -4.16
CA THR A 122 19.81 -46.45 -4.70
C THR A 122 19.42 -46.16 -6.16
N GLY A 123 20.08 -45.20 -6.82
CA GLY A 123 19.85 -44.87 -8.23
C GLY A 123 18.66 -43.96 -8.52
N LYS A 124 17.90 -43.51 -7.51
CA LYS A 124 16.84 -42.51 -7.66
C LYS A 124 17.45 -41.17 -8.06
N VAL A 125 16.94 -40.61 -9.14
CA VAL A 125 17.33 -39.29 -9.66
C VAL A 125 16.21 -38.28 -9.42
N TRP A 126 16.55 -37.07 -9.00
CA TRP A 126 15.63 -35.93 -8.92
C TRP A 126 16.35 -34.64 -9.29
N GLY A 127 15.61 -33.56 -9.55
CA GLY A 127 16.17 -32.34 -10.12
C GLY A 127 16.18 -32.35 -11.64
N GLY A 128 17.04 -31.55 -12.28
CA GLY A 128 17.05 -31.39 -13.74
C GLY A 128 15.79 -30.75 -14.32
N GLN A 129 15.04 -30.00 -13.49
CA GLN A 129 13.80 -29.36 -13.90
C GLN A 129 14.08 -27.91 -14.33
N PRO A 130 13.25 -27.30 -15.19
CA PRO A 130 13.35 -25.87 -15.49
C PRO A 130 13.36 -25.03 -14.22
N VAL A 131 14.28 -24.07 -14.14
CA VAL A 131 14.45 -23.23 -12.95
C VAL A 131 13.18 -22.40 -12.72
N LYS A 132 12.57 -22.55 -11.54
CA LYS A 132 11.38 -21.81 -11.13
C LYS A 132 11.80 -20.50 -10.43
N ALA A 133 10.92 -19.49 -10.48
CA ALA A 133 11.15 -18.21 -9.80
C ALA A 133 11.47 -18.36 -8.31
N SER A 134 10.76 -19.25 -7.58
CA SER A 134 11.02 -19.50 -6.16
C SER A 134 12.42 -20.07 -5.90
N ALA A 135 12.89 -20.99 -6.75
CA ALA A 135 14.23 -21.56 -6.65
C ALA A 135 15.30 -20.49 -6.92
N LEU A 136 15.02 -19.59 -7.87
CA LEU A 136 15.92 -18.49 -8.19
C LEU A 136 16.00 -17.46 -7.06
N TYR A 137 14.88 -17.10 -6.42
CA TYR A 137 14.91 -16.25 -5.22
C TYR A 137 15.74 -16.88 -4.10
N HIS A 138 15.57 -18.19 -3.86
CA HIS A 138 16.37 -18.90 -2.87
C HIS A 138 17.86 -18.89 -3.24
N LEU A 139 18.21 -19.14 -4.50
CA LEU A 139 19.59 -19.11 -4.98
C LEU A 139 20.22 -17.72 -4.84
N LEU A 140 19.55 -16.67 -5.30
CA LEU A 140 20.06 -15.30 -5.27
C LEU A 140 20.27 -14.79 -3.83
N GLN A 141 19.51 -15.28 -2.85
CA GLN A 141 19.60 -14.85 -1.44
C GLN A 141 20.52 -15.73 -0.59
N ASN A 142 20.96 -16.88 -1.08
CA ASN A 142 21.62 -17.87 -0.23
C ASN A 142 23.08 -17.47 0.09
N PRO A 143 23.43 -17.20 1.37
CA PRO A 143 24.79 -16.83 1.76
C PRO A 143 25.83 -17.94 1.54
N ILE A 144 25.40 -19.17 1.23
CA ILE A 144 26.31 -20.28 0.93
C ILE A 144 27.24 -19.99 -0.24
N PHE A 145 26.83 -19.14 -1.19
CA PHE A 145 27.67 -18.75 -2.32
C PHE A 145 28.80 -17.79 -1.93
N ARG A 146 28.72 -17.18 -0.74
CA ARG A 146 29.75 -16.36 -0.10
C ARG A 146 30.61 -17.13 0.89
N GLY A 147 30.52 -18.47 0.94
CA GLY A 147 31.27 -19.25 1.92
C GLY A 147 30.67 -19.20 3.32
N LEU A 148 29.39 -18.86 3.47
CA LEU A 148 28.73 -18.70 4.78
C LEU A 148 27.67 -19.78 5.02
N ILE A 149 27.46 -20.16 6.28
CA ILE A 149 26.41 -21.08 6.72
C ILE A 149 25.44 -20.36 7.64
N VAL A 150 24.14 -20.50 7.37
CA VAL A 150 23.07 -19.89 8.17
C VAL A 150 22.49 -20.88 9.18
N HIS A 151 22.36 -20.46 10.43
CA HIS A 151 21.61 -21.18 11.46
C HIS A 151 20.76 -20.22 12.29
N LYS A 152 19.43 -20.42 12.32
CA LYS A 152 18.47 -19.58 13.07
C LYS A 152 18.63 -18.05 12.84
N GLY A 153 19.03 -17.66 11.63
CA GLY A 153 19.24 -16.26 11.24
C GLY A 153 20.66 -15.74 11.46
N GLU A 154 21.50 -16.46 12.20
CA GLU A 154 22.92 -16.14 12.37
C GLU A 154 23.74 -16.73 11.21
N THR A 155 24.74 -15.97 10.75
CA THR A 155 25.69 -16.40 9.73
C THR A 155 27.02 -16.75 10.36
N HIS A 156 27.62 -17.85 9.92
CA HIS A 156 28.94 -18.30 10.36
C HIS A 156 29.82 -18.59 9.14
N PRO A 157 31.14 -18.38 9.21
CA PRO A 157 32.07 -18.84 8.19
C PRO A 157 31.92 -20.35 7.96
N GLY A 158 31.71 -20.75 6.72
CA GLY A 158 31.68 -22.15 6.29
C GLY A 158 33.08 -22.68 6.02
N GLU A 159 33.22 -24.00 6.03
CA GLU A 159 34.46 -24.69 5.64
C GLU A 159 34.66 -24.78 4.11
N HIS A 160 33.73 -24.23 3.33
CA HIS A 160 33.74 -24.32 1.87
C HIS A 160 34.13 -23.00 1.22
N ASP A 161 34.80 -23.10 0.08
CA ASP A 161 35.23 -21.92 -0.67
C ASP A 161 34.03 -21.18 -1.27
N PRO A 162 34.04 -19.83 -1.27
CA PRO A 162 33.01 -19.04 -1.92
C PRO A 162 33.08 -19.20 -3.44
N ILE A 163 31.93 -19.29 -4.10
CA ILE A 163 31.86 -19.28 -5.58
C ILE A 163 31.56 -17.90 -6.16
N VAL A 164 31.08 -16.96 -5.32
CA VAL A 164 30.70 -15.59 -5.71
C VAL A 164 31.43 -14.57 -4.84
N ASP A 165 31.90 -13.49 -5.48
CA ASP A 165 32.54 -12.37 -4.80
C ASP A 165 31.56 -11.50 -4.02
N GLU A 166 32.07 -10.79 -3.03
CA GLU A 166 31.28 -9.91 -2.15
C GLU A 166 30.50 -8.87 -2.94
N LYS A 167 31.21 -8.19 -3.84
CA LYS A 167 30.63 -7.11 -4.66
C LYS A 167 29.45 -7.59 -5.50
N LEU A 168 29.56 -8.78 -6.09
CA LEU A 168 28.49 -9.36 -6.92
C LEU A 168 27.28 -9.74 -6.05
N PHE A 169 27.52 -10.43 -4.93
CA PHE A 169 26.44 -10.83 -4.04
C PHE A 169 25.71 -9.65 -3.41
N ASP A 170 26.46 -8.63 -2.97
CA ASP A 170 25.90 -7.43 -2.34
C ASP A 170 25.08 -6.61 -3.34
N ALA A 171 25.58 -6.45 -4.58
CA ALA A 171 24.80 -5.81 -5.65
C ALA A 171 23.47 -6.54 -5.90
N VAL A 172 23.48 -7.88 -5.91
CA VAL A 172 22.27 -8.69 -6.05
C VAL A 172 21.32 -8.48 -4.86
N GLN A 173 21.83 -8.47 -3.63
CA GLN A 173 21.00 -8.23 -2.44
C GLN A 173 20.39 -6.82 -2.47
N GLN A 174 21.17 -5.80 -2.85
CA GLN A 174 20.70 -4.42 -2.97
C GLN A 174 19.60 -4.30 -4.02
N GLN A 175 19.76 -4.92 -5.19
CA GLN A 175 18.72 -4.88 -6.22
C GLN A 175 17.47 -5.67 -5.83
N LEU A 176 17.61 -6.82 -5.14
CA LEU A 176 16.47 -7.56 -4.58
C LEU A 176 15.70 -6.74 -3.53
N ALA A 177 16.42 -6.03 -2.65
CA ALA A 177 15.84 -5.15 -1.65
C ALA A 177 15.12 -3.97 -2.30
N SER A 178 15.76 -3.30 -3.27
CA SER A 178 15.17 -2.22 -4.06
C SER A 178 13.91 -2.70 -4.81
N ASN A 179 13.96 -3.85 -5.46
CA ASN A 179 12.81 -4.43 -6.15
C ASN A 179 11.66 -4.79 -5.20
N ARG A 180 11.98 -5.23 -3.97
CA ARG A 180 10.97 -5.47 -2.93
C ARG A 180 10.28 -4.17 -2.54
N LEU A 181 11.03 -3.09 -2.35
CA LEU A 181 10.49 -1.75 -2.08
C LEU A 181 9.67 -1.23 -3.25
N ASN A 182 10.17 -1.34 -4.48
CA ASN A 182 9.48 -0.93 -5.70
C ASN A 182 8.17 -1.69 -5.87
N ARG A 183 8.16 -3.00 -5.62
CA ARG A 183 6.93 -3.81 -5.67
C ARG A 183 5.96 -3.45 -4.54
N ARG A 184 6.44 -3.21 -3.32
CA ARG A 184 5.63 -2.73 -2.18
C ARG A 184 4.97 -1.37 -2.48
N ASN A 185 5.72 -0.49 -3.13
CA ASN A 185 5.31 0.88 -3.48
C ASN A 185 4.68 0.98 -4.88
N HIS A 186 4.55 -0.13 -5.62
CA HIS A 186 4.07 -0.18 -7.00
C HIS A 186 4.78 0.82 -7.94
N VAL A 187 6.08 1.06 -7.72
CA VAL A 187 6.91 1.94 -8.56
C VAL A 187 6.91 1.40 -10.00
N GLY A 188 6.54 2.26 -10.97
CA GLY A 188 6.40 1.89 -12.39
C GLY A 188 5.02 1.38 -12.80
N ALA A 189 4.07 1.18 -11.88
CA ALA A 189 2.70 0.87 -12.24
C ALA A 189 2.03 2.08 -12.89
N ARG A 190 1.47 1.91 -14.10
CA ARG A 190 0.71 2.97 -14.81
C ARG A 190 -0.43 3.56 -13.98
N ASN A 191 -0.95 2.83 -12.99
CA ASN A 191 -2.02 3.26 -12.10
C ASN A 191 -1.73 2.78 -10.68
N VAL A 192 -1.05 3.60 -9.88
CA VAL A 192 -0.79 3.31 -8.45
C VAL A 192 -2.07 3.57 -7.64
N SER A 193 -2.49 2.58 -6.85
CA SER A 193 -3.54 2.70 -5.84
C SER A 193 -2.90 3.05 -4.51
N LEU A 194 -3.00 4.32 -4.11
CA LEU A 194 -2.25 4.90 -2.99
C LEU A 194 -2.46 4.11 -1.70
N LEU A 195 -3.72 3.78 -1.39
CA LEU A 195 -4.13 3.15 -0.13
C LEU A 195 -4.16 1.61 -0.19
N ALA A 196 -3.77 0.97 -1.29
CA ALA A 196 -3.84 -0.49 -1.42
C ALA A 196 -3.08 -1.18 -0.26
N GLY A 197 -3.76 -2.07 0.48
CA GLY A 197 -3.17 -2.74 1.65
C GLY A 197 -3.14 -1.92 2.95
N MET A 198 -3.49 -0.63 2.92
CA MET A 198 -3.66 0.24 4.10
C MET A 198 -5.14 0.47 4.46
N ILE A 199 -6.06 0.11 3.55
CA ILE A 199 -7.50 0.37 3.67
C ILE A 199 -8.31 -0.89 3.98
N ARG A 200 -9.22 -0.77 4.95
CA ARG A 200 -10.18 -1.78 5.40
C ARG A 200 -11.56 -1.16 5.57
N ASP A 201 -12.59 -1.99 5.68
CA ASP A 201 -13.92 -1.54 6.08
C ASP A 201 -14.14 -1.66 7.60
N GLY A 202 -15.27 -1.13 8.08
CA GLY A 202 -15.65 -1.14 9.50
C GLY A 202 -15.85 -2.54 10.10
N GLU A 203 -15.94 -3.58 9.28
CA GLU A 203 -16.00 -4.99 9.70
C GLU A 203 -14.60 -5.65 9.70
N GLY A 204 -13.56 -4.87 9.38
CA GLY A 204 -12.17 -5.34 9.31
C GLY A 204 -11.77 -6.01 7.99
N ARG A 205 -12.68 -6.12 7.01
CA ARG A 205 -12.39 -6.74 5.70
C ARG A 205 -11.42 -5.87 4.91
N ARG A 206 -10.52 -6.50 4.17
CA ARG A 206 -9.61 -5.80 3.26
C ARG A 206 -10.38 -5.16 2.13
N MET A 207 -10.07 -3.89 1.82
CA MET A 207 -10.60 -3.24 0.63
C MET A 207 -9.57 -3.26 -0.50
N THR A 208 -9.93 -3.88 -1.63
CA THR A 208 -9.02 -4.08 -2.77
C THR A 208 -9.32 -3.08 -3.88
N PRO A 209 -8.30 -2.53 -4.58
CA PRO A 209 -8.53 -1.67 -5.73
C PRO A 209 -9.26 -2.42 -6.84
N SER A 210 -10.29 -1.79 -7.39
CA SER A 210 -11.02 -2.24 -8.57
C SER A 210 -11.20 -1.07 -9.54
N HIS A 211 -11.60 -1.37 -10.76
CA HIS A 211 -11.92 -0.34 -11.74
C HIS A 211 -13.11 -0.73 -12.61
N SER A 212 -13.82 0.27 -13.12
CA SER A 212 -14.80 0.11 -14.18
C SER A 212 -14.49 1.07 -15.33
N MET A 213 -14.93 0.72 -16.53
CA MET A 213 -14.79 1.54 -17.74
C MET A 213 -16.17 2.07 -18.12
N ARG A 214 -16.25 3.36 -18.48
CA ARG A 214 -17.43 3.92 -19.17
C ARG A 214 -16.93 4.77 -20.33
N GLY A 215 -17.11 4.26 -21.55
CA GLY A 215 -16.40 4.79 -22.71
C GLY A 215 -14.89 4.66 -22.51
N ASP A 216 -14.15 5.74 -22.77
CA ASP A 216 -12.70 5.81 -22.60
C ASP A 216 -12.25 6.18 -21.17
N ILE A 217 -13.20 6.50 -20.28
CA ILE A 217 -12.89 6.93 -18.93
C ILE A 217 -12.85 5.73 -17.98
N ARG A 218 -11.70 5.55 -17.31
CA ARG A 218 -11.50 4.56 -16.24
C ARG A 218 -11.84 5.14 -14.87
N TYR A 219 -12.81 4.56 -14.19
CA TYR A 219 -13.17 4.88 -12.81
C TYR A 219 -12.54 3.89 -11.84
N ARG A 220 -11.92 4.38 -10.77
CA ARG A 220 -11.22 3.56 -9.77
C ARG A 220 -11.95 3.57 -8.43
N TYR A 221 -12.01 2.41 -7.78
CA TYR A 221 -12.70 2.21 -6.51
C TYR A 221 -11.90 1.31 -5.57
N TYR A 222 -12.14 1.43 -4.27
CA TYR A 222 -11.82 0.41 -3.28
C TYR A 222 -13.10 -0.32 -2.90
N ASN A 223 -13.08 -1.65 -2.97
CA ASN A 223 -14.23 -2.50 -2.63
C ASN A 223 -13.85 -3.44 -1.49
N SER A 224 -14.71 -3.59 -0.49
CA SER A 224 -14.60 -4.67 0.48
C SER A 224 -14.64 -6.01 -0.24
N VAL A 225 -13.66 -6.87 0.02
CA VAL A 225 -13.66 -8.25 -0.47
C VAL A 225 -14.39 -9.10 0.57
N ASN A 226 -15.40 -9.85 0.15
CA ASN A 226 -15.88 -10.96 0.95
C ASN A 226 -14.82 -12.05 0.86
N GLU A 227 -14.03 -12.24 1.91
CA GLU A 227 -13.14 -13.40 1.99
C GLU A 227 -14.01 -14.67 1.89
N GLU A 228 -13.55 -15.64 1.09
CA GLU A 228 -14.34 -16.79 0.62
C GLU A 228 -15.13 -17.47 1.74
N GLY A 229 -16.46 -17.50 1.59
CA GLY A 229 -17.40 -18.05 2.55
C GLY A 229 -18.46 -17.03 2.91
N GLY A 230 -19.69 -17.25 2.44
CA GLY A 230 -20.85 -16.37 2.66
C GLY A 230 -21.21 -16.21 4.13
N GLY A 231 -20.45 -15.37 4.85
CA GLY A 231 -20.72 -14.95 6.21
C GLY A 231 -21.81 -13.86 6.27
N PRO A 232 -22.35 -13.57 7.46
CA PRO A 232 -23.54 -12.75 7.70
C PRO A 232 -23.27 -11.23 7.56
N PHE A 233 -22.20 -10.85 6.86
CA PHE A 233 -21.72 -9.48 6.87
C PHE A 233 -22.59 -8.58 5.98
N PRO A 234 -22.87 -7.34 6.42
CA PRO A 234 -23.65 -6.38 5.66
C PRO A 234 -23.00 -6.05 4.31
N ARG A 235 -23.81 -5.44 3.43
CA ARG A 235 -23.49 -5.14 2.01
C ARG A 235 -22.05 -4.63 1.86
N PRO A 236 -21.28 -5.13 0.88
CA PRO A 236 -19.90 -4.72 0.66
C PRO A 236 -19.81 -3.21 0.40
N ILE A 237 -18.88 -2.53 1.08
CA ILE A 237 -18.68 -1.09 0.92
C ILE A 237 -17.83 -0.83 -0.32
N ARG A 238 -18.21 0.18 -1.08
CA ARG A 238 -17.45 0.67 -2.23
C ARG A 238 -17.25 2.17 -2.14
N VAL A 239 -16.00 2.61 -2.22
CA VAL A 239 -15.62 4.04 -2.21
C VAL A 239 -14.79 4.39 -3.44
N THR A 240 -15.00 5.59 -3.99
CA THR A 240 -14.21 6.12 -5.10
C THR A 240 -12.76 6.34 -4.65
N ALA A 241 -11.81 5.68 -5.32
CA ALA A 241 -10.39 5.72 -4.95
C ALA A 241 -9.86 7.16 -4.96
N ARG A 242 -10.13 7.91 -6.03
CA ARG A 242 -9.69 9.32 -6.15
C ARG A 242 -10.12 10.17 -4.95
N ASN A 243 -11.34 9.97 -4.45
CA ASN A 243 -11.88 10.83 -3.39
C ASN A 243 -11.25 10.53 -2.04
N ILE A 244 -11.15 9.25 -1.68
CA ILE A 244 -10.58 8.84 -0.40
C ILE A 244 -9.05 9.07 -0.36
N GLU A 245 -8.35 8.80 -1.46
CA GLU A 245 -6.91 9.08 -1.59
C GLU A 245 -6.63 10.57 -1.42
N LYS A 246 -7.41 11.42 -2.11
CA LYS A 246 -7.30 12.88 -1.99
C LYS A 246 -7.57 13.34 -0.56
N ALA A 247 -8.60 12.82 0.09
CA ALA A 247 -8.98 13.24 1.43
C ALA A 247 -7.94 12.85 2.49
N VAL A 248 -7.35 11.66 2.37
CA VAL A 248 -6.24 11.23 3.25
C VAL A 248 -5.05 12.17 3.07
N VAL A 249 -4.67 12.49 1.83
CA VAL A 249 -3.55 13.39 1.53
C VAL A 249 -3.82 14.79 2.10
N GLU A 250 -4.98 15.39 1.81
CA GLU A 250 -5.33 16.73 2.31
C GLU A 250 -5.45 16.77 3.85
N SER A 251 -5.97 15.70 4.48
CA SER A 251 -6.02 15.64 5.94
C SER A 251 -4.64 15.51 6.59
N PHE A 252 -3.72 14.78 5.96
CA PHE A 252 -2.33 14.72 6.40
C PHE A 252 -1.62 16.07 6.20
N GLU A 253 -1.80 16.72 5.05
CA GLU A 253 -1.29 18.07 4.79
C GLU A 253 -1.81 19.10 5.79
N ARG A 254 -3.09 18.99 6.21
CA ARG A 254 -3.69 19.85 7.23
C ARG A 254 -3.04 19.63 8.59
N LEU A 255 -2.89 18.37 9.01
CA LEU A 255 -2.23 18.00 10.27
C LEU A 255 -0.83 18.62 10.36
N ILE A 256 0.01 18.42 9.33
CA ILE A 256 1.38 18.93 9.36
C ILE A 256 1.48 20.45 9.15
N ALA A 257 0.41 21.09 8.65
CA ALA A 257 0.32 22.55 8.55
C ALA A 257 -0.17 23.21 9.85
N ASP A 258 -0.86 22.46 10.71
CA ASP A 258 -1.37 22.96 11.98
C ASP A 258 -0.27 22.86 13.05
N HIS A 259 0.49 23.95 13.17
CA HIS A 259 1.59 24.01 14.14
C HIS A 259 1.11 23.82 15.58
N ALA A 260 -0.09 24.30 15.92
CA ALA A 260 -0.63 24.15 17.27
C ALA A 260 -0.95 22.67 17.55
N GLN A 261 -1.55 21.98 16.58
CA GLN A 261 -1.82 20.55 16.70
C GLN A 261 -0.52 19.73 16.81
N LEU A 262 0.51 20.04 16.01
CA LEU A 262 1.80 19.36 16.09
C LEU A 262 2.48 19.53 17.46
N ILE A 263 2.42 20.73 18.04
CA ILE A 263 2.97 21.00 19.39
C ILE A 263 2.20 20.23 20.46
N LEU A 264 0.89 20.06 20.30
CA LEU A 264 0.07 19.26 21.23
C LEU A 264 0.35 17.76 21.12
N ILE A 265 0.65 17.25 19.92
CA ILE A 265 0.99 15.84 19.70
C ILE A 265 2.40 15.52 20.18
N TYR A 266 3.33 16.47 20.02
CA TYR A 266 4.72 16.36 20.46
C TYR A 266 5.06 17.45 21.48
N PRO A 267 4.48 17.38 22.70
CA PRO A 267 4.74 18.36 23.74
C PRO A 267 6.18 18.22 24.23
N GLN A 268 6.99 19.24 23.96
CA GLN A 268 8.38 19.26 24.40
C GLN A 268 8.44 19.46 25.91
N HIS A 269 8.97 18.47 26.63
CA HIS A 269 9.27 18.58 28.05
C HIS A 269 10.75 18.98 28.19
N ASP A 270 11.01 20.15 28.77
CA ASP A 270 12.32 20.60 29.27
C ASP A 270 13.49 20.82 28.27
N ARG A 271 13.27 21.22 27.00
CA ARG A 271 14.38 21.62 26.10
C ARG A 271 14.15 22.91 25.32
N GLU A 272 15.26 23.61 25.07
CA GLU A 272 15.38 24.92 24.41
C GLU A 272 14.53 25.00 23.12
N GLY A 273 13.92 26.17 22.86
CA GLY A 273 12.96 26.39 21.76
C GLY A 273 13.46 26.12 20.32
N PHE A 274 14.70 25.65 20.14
CA PHE A 274 15.25 25.19 18.87
C PHE A 274 14.51 23.97 18.29
N GLU A 275 14.05 23.03 19.14
CA GLU A 275 13.39 21.81 18.66
C GLU A 275 12.01 22.08 18.03
N THR A 276 11.26 23.07 18.54
CA THR A 276 9.95 23.45 17.98
C THR A 276 10.08 24.15 16.62
N ALA A 277 11.10 24.99 16.44
CA ALA A 277 11.35 25.66 15.17
C ALA A 277 11.76 24.67 14.08
N ASP A 278 12.55 23.66 14.44
CA ASP A 278 12.99 22.58 13.54
C ASP A 278 11.85 21.66 13.14
N LEU A 279 10.96 21.31 14.08
CA LEU A 279 9.73 20.57 13.83
C LEU A 279 8.85 21.30 12.81
N ILE A 280 8.55 22.58 13.05
CA ILE A 280 7.71 23.40 12.18
C ILE A 280 8.34 23.54 10.79
N ARG A 281 9.66 23.79 10.72
CA ARG A 281 10.38 23.89 9.44
C ARG A 281 10.28 22.59 8.65
N THR A 282 10.54 21.45 9.30
CA THR A 282 10.52 20.13 8.65
C THR A 282 9.12 19.76 8.18
N ALA A 283 8.10 20.04 9.00
CA ALA A 283 6.70 19.88 8.62
C ALA A 283 6.33 20.75 7.40
N GLY A 284 6.78 22.00 7.36
CA GLY A 284 6.60 22.92 6.23
C GLY A 284 7.27 22.43 4.94
N LEU A 285 8.51 21.92 5.02
CA LEU A 285 9.21 21.32 3.88
C LEU A 285 8.48 20.07 3.37
N LEU A 286 8.03 19.20 4.28
CA LEU A 286 7.28 18.01 3.94
C LEU A 286 5.97 18.37 3.23
N LYS A 287 5.20 19.33 3.78
CA LYS A 287 3.98 19.86 3.16
C LYS A 287 4.22 20.38 1.75
N GLY A 288 5.28 21.16 1.54
CA GLY A 288 5.62 21.70 0.22
C GLY A 288 5.95 20.60 -0.81
N SER A 289 6.51 19.48 -0.36
CA SER A 289 6.93 18.38 -1.24
C SER A 289 5.79 17.44 -1.65
N ILE A 290 4.81 17.16 -0.77
CA ILE A 290 3.76 16.15 -1.00
C ILE A 290 3.00 16.34 -2.32
N PRO A 291 2.51 17.54 -2.70
CA PRO A 291 1.77 17.73 -3.95
C PRO A 291 2.59 17.43 -5.21
N THR A 292 3.92 17.53 -5.13
CA THR A 292 4.84 17.32 -6.25
C THR A 292 5.38 15.89 -6.32
N MET A 293 5.16 15.07 -5.29
CA MET A 293 5.62 13.68 -5.25
C MET A 293 4.87 12.82 -6.27
N ALA A 294 5.59 11.90 -6.91
CA ALA A 294 4.96 10.85 -7.69
C ALA A 294 4.06 9.96 -6.79
N PRO A 295 2.94 9.43 -7.30
CA PRO A 295 2.01 8.61 -6.49
C PRO A 295 2.64 7.41 -5.78
N SER A 296 3.69 6.80 -6.36
CA SER A 296 4.44 5.71 -5.72
C SER A 296 5.28 6.18 -4.53
N VAL A 297 5.79 7.41 -4.57
CA VAL A 297 6.56 8.02 -3.48
C VAL A 297 5.62 8.42 -2.34
N GLN A 298 4.46 9.03 -2.67
CA GLN A 298 3.41 9.30 -1.67
C GLN A 298 2.95 8.01 -0.99
N ARG A 299 2.78 6.92 -1.75
CA ARG A 299 2.44 5.60 -1.18
C ARG A 299 3.51 5.11 -0.21
N GLY A 300 4.79 5.21 -0.59
CA GLY A 300 5.90 4.84 0.28
C GLY A 300 5.86 5.61 1.60
N LEU A 301 5.70 6.93 1.52
CA LEU A 301 5.56 7.80 2.69
C LEU A 301 4.44 7.32 3.63
N PHE A 302 3.24 7.05 3.13
CA PHE A 302 2.13 6.61 3.98
C PHE A 302 2.32 5.20 4.56
N LEU A 303 3.01 4.31 3.84
CA LEU A 303 3.39 3.01 4.39
C LEU A 303 4.40 3.13 5.53
N ASP A 304 5.37 4.04 5.38
CA ASP A 304 6.40 4.27 6.39
C ASP A 304 5.83 4.97 7.61
N LEU A 305 4.81 5.82 7.44
CA LEU A 305 4.00 6.43 8.51
C LEU A 305 3.00 5.45 9.18
N GLY A 306 2.96 4.18 8.77
CA GLY A 306 2.04 3.20 9.34
C GLY A 306 0.55 3.51 9.11
N LEU A 307 0.21 4.21 8.01
CA LEU A 307 -1.16 4.64 7.74
C LEU A 307 -2.14 3.46 7.73
N THR A 308 -3.20 3.58 8.51
CA THR A 308 -4.36 2.69 8.50
C THR A 308 -5.62 3.49 8.21
N VAL A 309 -6.44 3.03 7.26
CA VAL A 309 -7.72 3.66 6.89
C VAL A 309 -8.85 2.65 7.06
N ILE A 310 -9.87 3.00 7.84
CA ILE A 310 -11.06 2.19 8.09
C ILE A 310 -12.29 2.94 7.58
N VAL A 311 -13.03 2.32 6.68
CA VAL A 311 -14.24 2.90 6.08
C VAL A 311 -15.48 2.27 6.71
N HIS A 312 -16.19 3.05 7.52
CA HIS A 312 -17.51 2.68 8.04
C HIS A 312 -18.62 3.13 7.08
N SER A 313 -19.87 2.80 7.41
CA SER A 313 -21.05 3.24 6.65
C SER A 313 -21.36 4.74 6.85
N ASP A 314 -20.87 5.34 7.93
CA ASP A 314 -21.16 6.70 8.38
C ASP A 314 -19.93 7.61 8.47
N ARG A 315 -18.73 7.05 8.61
CA ARG A 315 -17.48 7.79 8.77
C ARG A 315 -16.27 7.09 8.15
N ILE A 316 -15.16 7.81 8.04
CA ILE A 316 -13.85 7.25 7.70
C ILE A 316 -12.91 7.58 8.85
N GLU A 317 -12.26 6.55 9.39
CA GLU A 317 -11.20 6.70 10.37
C GLU A 317 -9.87 6.50 9.65
N ALA A 318 -8.93 7.42 9.84
CA ALA A 318 -7.57 7.29 9.32
C ALA A 318 -6.59 7.60 10.44
N LYS A 319 -5.58 6.75 10.62
CA LYS A 319 -4.60 6.88 11.70
C LYS A 319 -3.20 6.64 11.17
N ILE A 320 -2.21 7.34 11.72
CA ILE A 320 -0.79 7.15 11.45
C ILE A 320 -0.05 6.86 12.75
N ASP A 321 1.08 6.18 12.65
CA ASP A 321 1.91 5.85 13.79
C ASP A 321 2.59 7.11 14.36
N HIS A 322 2.55 7.25 15.69
CA HIS A 322 3.09 8.44 16.37
C HIS A 322 4.61 8.54 16.27
N ALA A 323 5.31 7.42 16.48
CA ALA A 323 6.77 7.36 16.42
C ALA A 323 7.27 7.54 14.98
N ALA A 324 6.61 6.93 14.00
CA ALA A 324 6.96 7.08 12.59
C ALA A 324 6.77 8.52 12.09
N LEU A 325 5.71 9.20 12.53
CA LEU A 325 5.54 10.62 12.23
C LEU A 325 6.64 11.47 12.91
N ALA A 326 7.02 11.14 14.14
CA ALA A 326 8.08 11.84 14.86
C ALA A 326 9.43 11.74 14.12
N GLU A 327 9.83 10.53 13.76
CA GLU A 327 11.05 10.26 12.99
C GLU A 327 11.02 11.01 11.66
N ARG A 328 9.87 11.00 10.98
CA ARG A 328 9.71 11.70 9.69
C ARG A 328 9.82 13.22 9.82
N LEU A 329 9.47 13.77 10.97
CA LEU A 329 9.58 15.19 11.29
C LEU A 329 10.94 15.55 11.89
N GLY A 330 11.88 14.60 11.99
CA GLY A 330 13.23 14.84 12.50
C GLY A 330 13.32 14.88 14.02
N LEU A 331 12.29 14.42 14.73
CA LEU A 331 12.33 14.20 16.17
C LEU A 331 13.02 12.86 16.42
N GLY A 332 13.93 12.80 17.42
CA GLY A 332 14.66 11.57 17.77
C GLY A 332 13.76 10.44 18.30
N ASN A 333 14.36 9.37 18.83
CA ASN A 333 13.64 8.21 19.37
C ASN A 333 12.62 8.62 20.45
N ASN A 334 11.36 8.77 20.03
CA ASN A 334 10.21 8.94 20.90
C ASN A 334 9.68 7.57 21.34
N ASP A 335 9.01 7.54 22.49
CA ASP A 335 8.40 6.32 23.05
C ASP A 335 7.47 5.64 22.03
N GLN A 336 7.69 4.35 21.80
CA GLN A 336 6.91 3.54 20.86
C GLN A 336 5.49 3.23 21.36
N ASP A 337 5.20 3.52 22.63
CA ASP A 337 3.92 3.18 23.28
C ASP A 337 2.87 4.31 23.22
N GLN A 338 3.09 5.36 22.42
CA GLN A 338 2.10 6.42 22.24
C GLN A 338 0.94 6.02 21.32
N ALA A 339 -0.25 6.54 21.62
CA ALA A 339 -1.44 6.30 20.81
C ALA A 339 -1.25 6.85 19.38
N PRO A 340 -1.80 6.17 18.35
CA PRO A 340 -1.67 6.62 16.97
C PRO A 340 -2.36 7.96 16.75
N VAL A 341 -1.81 8.77 15.84
CA VAL A 341 -2.32 10.10 15.51
C VAL A 341 -3.49 9.97 14.53
N GLU A 342 -4.63 10.56 14.87
CA GLU A 342 -5.84 10.51 14.03
C GLU A 342 -5.85 11.61 12.96
N LEU A 343 -6.15 11.21 11.72
CA LEU A 343 -6.40 12.10 10.59
C LEU A 343 -7.89 12.35 10.45
N ILE A 344 -8.31 13.61 10.61
CA ILE A 344 -9.71 13.99 10.53
C ILE A 344 -10.15 14.00 9.05
N ILE A 345 -11.02 13.07 8.67
CA ILE A 345 -11.66 13.03 7.34
C ILE A 345 -13.14 13.34 7.49
N ARG A 346 -13.58 14.48 6.94
CA ARG A 346 -14.98 14.91 7.03
C ARG A 346 -15.84 14.13 6.04
N THR A 347 -16.95 13.56 6.54
CA THR A 347 -17.88 12.78 5.73
C THR A 347 -19.32 13.13 6.05
N ILE A 348 -20.16 13.14 5.02
CA ILE A 348 -21.62 13.25 5.15
C ILE A 348 -22.29 12.04 4.51
N GLN A 349 -23.41 11.62 5.09
CA GLN A 349 -24.28 10.61 4.49
C GLN A 349 -25.27 11.27 3.54
N ILE A 350 -25.31 10.81 2.29
CA ILE A 350 -26.31 11.23 1.31
C ILE A 350 -27.23 10.06 1.00
N ARG A 351 -28.52 10.25 1.24
CA ARG A 351 -29.57 9.32 0.80
C ARG A 351 -29.89 9.53 -0.67
N ARG A 352 -29.85 8.46 -1.46
CA ARG A 352 -30.40 8.42 -2.82
C ARG A 352 -31.38 7.24 -2.91
N GLY A 353 -32.67 7.52 -2.76
CA GLY A 353 -33.67 6.47 -2.55
C GLY A 353 -33.40 5.74 -1.22
N ASP A 354 -33.48 4.41 -1.23
CA ASP A 354 -33.19 3.57 -0.05
C ASP A 354 -31.69 3.35 0.20
N ASP A 355 -30.81 3.86 -0.68
CA ASP A 355 -29.36 3.67 -0.61
C ASP A 355 -28.69 4.86 0.09
N VAL A 356 -28.09 4.63 1.26
CA VAL A 356 -27.27 5.60 2.00
C VAL A 356 -25.84 5.52 1.49
N LYS A 357 -25.32 6.60 0.91
CA LYS A 357 -23.92 6.67 0.44
C LYS A 357 -23.12 7.65 1.26
N LEU A 358 -21.93 7.21 1.68
CA LEU A 358 -20.94 8.08 2.27
C LEU A 358 -20.35 9.00 1.19
N LYS A 359 -20.42 10.31 1.40
CA LYS A 359 -19.73 11.30 0.59
C LYS A 359 -18.67 11.97 1.45
N ILE A 360 -17.44 11.94 0.96
CA ILE A 360 -16.32 12.65 1.58
C ILE A 360 -16.46 14.13 1.24
N GLU A 361 -16.38 14.96 2.26
CA GLU A 361 -16.28 16.40 2.10
C GLU A 361 -14.81 16.77 1.92
N PHE A 362 -14.55 17.57 0.90
CA PHE A 362 -13.27 18.25 0.75
C PHE A 362 -13.48 19.65 1.32
N ASP A 363 -12.52 20.12 2.12
CA ASP A 363 -12.44 21.55 2.36
C ASP A 363 -12.26 22.17 0.98
N ALA A 364 -13.21 22.98 0.56
CA ALA A 364 -12.93 23.86 -0.54
C ALA A 364 -11.72 24.71 -0.11
N PRO A 365 -10.74 24.98 -1.00
CA PRO A 365 -9.97 26.21 -0.83
C PRO A 365 -10.97 27.33 -0.54
N ALA A 366 -10.69 28.23 0.40
CA ALA A 366 -11.65 29.22 0.91
C ALA A 366 -12.39 30.05 -0.19
N SER A 367 -11.95 29.94 -1.45
CA SER A 367 -12.52 30.49 -2.67
C SER A 367 -13.43 29.55 -3.50
N SER A 368 -13.63 28.27 -3.17
CA SER A 368 -14.42 27.34 -4.03
C SER A 368 -15.70 26.76 -3.44
N SER A 369 -15.93 26.83 -2.12
CA SER A 369 -17.20 26.38 -1.51
C SER A 369 -18.31 27.40 -1.74
N ARG A 370 -17.96 28.68 -1.89
CA ARG A 370 -18.90 29.75 -2.24
C ARG A 370 -19.16 29.89 -3.73
N ARG A 371 -18.43 29.21 -4.62
CA ARG A 371 -18.67 29.30 -6.07
C ARG A 371 -20.03 28.71 -6.41
N ASP A 372 -21.02 29.58 -6.61
CA ASP A 372 -22.34 29.16 -7.08
C ASP A 372 -22.22 28.72 -8.53
N SER A 373 -22.34 27.42 -8.77
CA SER A 373 -22.23 26.82 -10.11
C SER A 373 -23.25 27.41 -11.09
N ARG A 374 -24.41 27.88 -10.60
CA ARG A 374 -25.43 28.50 -11.43
C ARG A 374 -25.04 29.91 -11.83
N LEU A 375 -24.37 30.67 -10.95
CA LEU A 375 -23.81 31.98 -11.30
C LEU A 375 -22.70 31.82 -12.34
N LEU A 376 -21.78 30.86 -12.14
CA LEU A 376 -20.73 30.57 -13.11
C LEU A 376 -21.30 30.19 -14.49
N GLU A 377 -22.34 29.34 -14.52
CA GLU A 377 -23.02 28.97 -15.75
C GLU A 377 -23.72 30.16 -16.42
N LEU A 378 -24.32 31.06 -15.63
CA LEU A 378 -24.94 32.29 -16.14
C LEU A 378 -23.90 33.21 -16.78
N ILE A 379 -22.76 33.46 -16.12
CA ILE A 379 -21.68 34.29 -16.66
C ILE A 379 -21.13 33.68 -17.95
N ALA A 380 -20.89 32.38 -17.98
CA ALA A 380 -20.42 31.69 -19.18
C ALA A 380 -21.40 31.85 -20.36
N LYS A 381 -22.70 31.62 -20.12
CA LYS A 381 -23.77 31.81 -21.12
C LYS A 381 -23.89 33.26 -21.57
N ALA A 382 -23.74 34.22 -20.66
CA ALA A 382 -23.79 35.64 -20.97
C ALA A 382 -22.67 36.07 -21.91
N HIS A 383 -21.43 35.62 -21.65
CA HIS A 383 -20.29 35.90 -22.52
C HIS A 383 -20.42 35.19 -23.87
N GLN A 384 -21.01 33.99 -23.91
CA GLN A 384 -21.33 33.33 -25.18
C GLN A 384 -22.37 34.11 -25.98
N ALA A 385 -23.45 34.57 -25.34
CA ALA A 385 -24.48 35.39 -25.97
C ALA A 385 -23.91 36.73 -26.47
N LYS A 386 -23.00 37.35 -25.72
CA LYS A 386 -22.26 38.56 -26.15
C LYS A 386 -21.51 38.32 -27.47
N ARG A 387 -20.81 37.19 -27.59
CA ARG A 387 -20.09 36.82 -28.82
C ARG A 387 -21.03 36.53 -29.99
N GLN A 388 -22.10 35.77 -29.74
CA GLN A 388 -23.09 35.46 -30.78
C GLN A 388 -23.73 36.73 -31.34
N LEU A 389 -23.98 37.73 -30.50
CA LEU A 389 -24.50 39.05 -30.90
C LEU A 389 -23.44 39.99 -31.51
N GLY A 390 -22.16 39.59 -31.55
CA GLY A 390 -21.06 40.44 -32.03
C GLY A 390 -20.74 41.64 -31.14
N LEU A 391 -21.16 41.62 -29.87
CA LEU A 391 -20.97 42.71 -28.91
C LEU A 391 -19.55 42.77 -28.31
N ASP A 392 -18.69 41.83 -28.68
CA ASP A 392 -17.27 41.78 -28.35
C ASP A 392 -16.36 42.29 -29.48
N GLY A 393 -16.94 42.75 -30.59
CA GLY A 393 -16.23 43.15 -31.81
C GLY A 393 -16.06 42.04 -32.84
N SER A 394 -16.51 40.82 -32.52
CA SER A 394 -16.61 39.72 -33.49
C SER A 394 -17.81 39.92 -34.41
N PRO A 395 -17.80 39.42 -35.67
CA PRO A 395 -18.99 39.43 -36.50
C PRO A 395 -20.10 38.58 -35.85
N PRO A 396 -21.36 39.06 -35.83
CA PRO A 396 -22.46 38.33 -35.24
C PRO A 396 -22.73 37.02 -35.98
N ASP A 397 -23.12 35.99 -35.24
CA ASP A 397 -23.54 34.71 -35.83
C ASP A 397 -24.95 34.87 -36.41
N ILE A 398 -25.01 35.05 -37.74
CA ILE A 398 -26.22 35.31 -38.52
C ILE A 398 -27.29 34.22 -38.29
N ALA A 399 -26.90 32.96 -38.07
CA ALA A 399 -27.83 31.87 -37.82
C ALA A 399 -28.51 31.98 -36.44
N SER A 400 -27.78 32.46 -35.44
CA SER A 400 -28.27 32.61 -34.06
C SER A 400 -29.19 33.82 -33.84
N ILE A 401 -29.19 34.79 -34.77
CA ILE A 401 -29.93 36.08 -34.67
C ILE A 401 -31.07 36.18 -35.69
N ALA A 402 -31.24 35.19 -36.56
CA ALA A 402 -32.26 35.19 -37.62
C ALA A 402 -33.70 35.25 -37.10
N ASP A 403 -33.95 34.71 -35.90
CA ASP A 403 -35.24 34.77 -35.23
C ASP A 403 -35.30 35.91 -34.19
N TYR A 404 -36.39 36.69 -34.21
CA TYR A 404 -36.58 37.82 -33.31
C TYR A 404 -36.62 37.39 -31.84
N GLN A 405 -37.23 36.24 -31.55
CA GLN A 405 -37.35 35.74 -30.18
C GLN A 405 -35.99 35.24 -29.68
N ALA A 406 -35.26 34.44 -30.47
CA ALA A 406 -33.89 34.03 -30.19
C ALA A 406 -32.95 35.22 -29.95
N ARG A 407 -33.02 36.26 -30.78
CA ARG A 407 -32.24 37.50 -30.61
C ARG A 407 -32.54 38.18 -29.27
N ASN A 408 -33.81 38.25 -28.88
CA ASN A 408 -34.21 38.91 -27.63
C ASN A 408 -33.76 38.10 -26.40
N ASP A 409 -33.83 36.78 -26.46
CA ASP A 409 -33.33 35.91 -25.39
C ASP A 409 -31.79 36.00 -25.25
N LEU A 410 -31.06 36.06 -26.37
CA LEU A 410 -29.63 36.32 -26.36
C LEU A 410 -29.30 37.70 -25.76
N ALA A 411 -30.06 38.74 -26.11
CA ALA A 411 -29.86 40.08 -25.55
C ALA A 411 -30.08 40.12 -24.03
N ARG A 412 -31.11 39.41 -23.54
CA ARG A 412 -31.40 39.24 -22.10
C ARG A 412 -30.32 38.47 -21.35
N LEU A 413 -29.57 37.59 -22.01
CA LEU A 413 -28.43 36.88 -21.42
C LEU A 413 -27.16 37.74 -21.47
N ALA A 414 -26.91 38.39 -22.61
CA ALA A 414 -25.69 39.17 -22.85
C ALA A 414 -25.51 40.32 -21.86
N ARG A 415 -26.59 40.89 -21.30
CA ARG A 415 -26.49 41.94 -20.27
C ARG A 415 -25.67 41.52 -19.04
N PHE A 416 -25.65 40.24 -18.68
CA PHE A 416 -24.86 39.75 -17.54
C PHE A 416 -23.36 39.66 -17.84
N ALA A 417 -22.95 39.77 -19.11
CA ALA A 417 -21.53 39.85 -19.50
C ALA A 417 -20.92 41.24 -19.26
N PHE A 418 -21.74 42.22 -18.86
CA PHE A 418 -21.33 43.59 -18.56
C PHE A 418 -21.30 43.88 -17.05
N LEU A 419 -21.30 42.84 -16.21
CA LEU A 419 -21.00 42.98 -14.79
C LEU A 419 -19.61 43.58 -14.58
N SER A 420 -19.47 44.41 -13.54
CA SER A 420 -18.19 45.01 -13.20
C SER A 420 -17.09 43.94 -13.04
N PRO A 421 -15.84 44.21 -13.46
CA PRO A 421 -14.74 43.24 -13.38
C PRO A 421 -14.58 42.63 -11.99
N ASP A 422 -14.74 43.44 -10.93
CA ASP A 422 -14.60 42.97 -9.55
C ASP A 422 -15.71 42.00 -9.14
N LEU A 423 -16.95 42.21 -9.59
CA LEU A 423 -18.05 41.27 -9.34
C LEU A 423 -17.86 39.97 -10.12
N THR A 424 -17.41 40.07 -11.37
CA THR A 424 -17.08 38.90 -12.18
C THR A 424 -15.95 38.09 -11.54
N MET A 425 -14.88 38.77 -11.09
CA MET A 425 -13.79 38.13 -10.33
C MET A 425 -14.29 37.54 -9.02
N ALA A 426 -15.14 38.24 -8.27
CA ALA A 426 -15.71 37.72 -7.04
C ALA A 426 -16.55 36.45 -7.26
N ILE A 427 -17.32 36.38 -8.35
CA ILE A 427 -18.08 35.17 -8.71
C ILE A 427 -17.15 34.02 -9.12
N LEU A 428 -16.11 34.31 -9.91
CA LEU A 428 -15.11 33.33 -10.34
C LEU A 428 -14.28 32.78 -9.16
N GLU A 429 -14.00 33.64 -8.19
CA GLU A 429 -13.23 33.37 -6.99
C GLU A 429 -14.08 32.92 -5.80
N GLY A 430 -15.41 32.80 -5.95
CA GLY A 430 -16.26 32.42 -4.82
C GLY A 430 -16.23 33.42 -3.66
N SER A 431 -15.87 34.67 -3.89
CA SER A 431 -15.86 35.76 -2.90
C SER A 431 -17.05 36.72 -3.09
N GLN A 432 -18.04 36.35 -3.91
CA GLN A 432 -19.21 37.17 -4.15
C GLN A 432 -20.08 37.36 -2.88
N PRO A 433 -20.86 38.46 -2.79
CA PRO A 433 -21.79 38.69 -1.68
C PRO A 433 -22.78 37.53 -1.49
N GLU A 434 -23.17 37.24 -0.24
CA GLU A 434 -24.02 36.08 0.10
C GLU A 434 -25.44 36.16 -0.50
N ASP A 435 -25.91 37.38 -0.67
CA ASP A 435 -27.20 37.75 -1.26
C ASP A 435 -27.18 37.68 -2.80
N LEU A 436 -25.99 37.62 -3.43
CA LEU A 436 -25.86 37.57 -4.88
C LEU A 436 -26.15 36.15 -5.39
N SER A 437 -27.27 36.00 -6.09
CA SER A 437 -27.70 34.74 -6.73
C SER A 437 -28.20 34.99 -8.15
N VAL A 438 -28.30 33.92 -8.95
CA VAL A 438 -28.90 33.98 -10.31
C VAL A 438 -30.30 34.58 -10.27
N ARG A 439 -31.11 34.23 -9.26
CA ARG A 439 -32.46 34.78 -9.11
C ARG A 439 -32.45 36.28 -8.87
N LYS A 440 -31.50 36.78 -8.07
CA LYS A 440 -31.35 38.22 -7.81
C LYS A 440 -30.99 38.95 -9.10
N LEU A 441 -29.96 38.49 -9.82
CA LEU A 441 -29.55 39.07 -11.11
C LEU A 441 -30.66 39.09 -12.16
N ILE A 442 -31.43 38.01 -12.29
CA ILE A 442 -32.54 37.93 -13.26
C ILE A 442 -33.70 38.87 -12.88
N ARG A 443 -33.94 39.09 -11.59
CA ARG A 443 -35.01 39.95 -11.09
C ARG A 443 -34.63 41.43 -11.07
N THR A 444 -33.35 41.77 -11.17
CA THR A 444 -32.90 43.16 -11.33
C THR A 444 -33.36 43.67 -12.72
N PRO A 445 -34.34 44.59 -12.79
CA PRO A 445 -34.99 44.95 -14.06
C PRO A 445 -34.01 45.59 -15.06
N GLU A 446 -33.09 46.41 -14.54
CA GLU A 446 -32.03 47.07 -15.28
C GLU A 446 -30.73 46.99 -14.51
N LEU A 447 -29.71 46.38 -15.13
CA LEU A 447 -28.36 46.36 -14.61
C LEU A 447 -27.62 47.56 -15.26
N PRO A 448 -27.32 48.64 -14.52
CA PRO A 448 -26.72 49.84 -15.10
C PRO A 448 -25.38 49.50 -15.76
N LEU A 449 -24.99 50.22 -16.81
CA LEU A 449 -23.65 50.06 -17.39
C LEU A 449 -22.55 50.70 -16.51
N ASP A 450 -22.93 51.66 -15.65
CA ASP A 450 -22.03 52.23 -14.65
C ASP A 450 -21.76 51.23 -13.52
N TRP A 451 -20.52 50.76 -13.42
CA TRP A 451 -20.08 49.81 -12.40
C TRP A 451 -20.26 50.32 -10.96
N LYS A 452 -20.23 51.64 -10.69
CA LYS A 452 -20.51 52.17 -9.35
C LYS A 452 -21.97 51.97 -8.98
N GLN A 453 -22.89 52.20 -9.93
CA GLN A 453 -24.31 51.98 -9.73
C GLN A 453 -24.65 50.48 -9.62
N GLN A 454 -23.98 49.63 -10.39
CA GLN A 454 -24.13 48.17 -10.26
C GLN A 454 -23.81 47.69 -8.84
N ARG A 455 -22.71 48.17 -8.25
CA ARG A 455 -22.33 47.80 -6.88
C ARG A 455 -23.40 48.23 -5.86
N HIS A 456 -23.95 49.44 -6.01
CA HIS A 456 -24.97 49.93 -5.09
C HIS A 456 -26.25 49.09 -5.15
N ILE A 457 -26.74 48.77 -6.35
CA ILE A 457 -27.96 47.95 -6.54
C ILE A 457 -27.76 46.52 -6.06
N ILE A 458 -26.56 45.96 -6.26
CA ILE A 458 -26.25 44.59 -5.84
C ILE A 458 -26.04 44.52 -4.33
N ALA A 459 -25.40 45.51 -3.69
CA ALA A 459 -25.12 45.52 -2.26
C ALA A 459 -26.27 46.03 -1.37
N ALA A 460 -27.26 46.75 -1.90
CA ALA A 460 -28.32 47.39 -1.13
C ALA A 460 -29.61 46.54 -0.93
N GLY A 461 -29.59 45.25 -1.24
CA GLY A 461 -30.73 44.35 -1.03
C GLY A 461 -30.29 42.95 -0.68
#